data_AF-A0A3Q0G039-F1
#
_entry.id   AF-A0A3Q0G039-F1
#
_cell.length_a   1.000
_cell.length_b   1.000
_cell.length_c   1.000
_cell.angle_alpha   90.00
_cell.angle_beta   90.00
_cell.angle_gamma   90.00
#
_symmetry.space_group_name_H-M   'P 1'
#
loop_
_entity.id
_entity.type
_entity.pdbx_description
1 polymer ?
#
loop_
_entity_poly.entity_id
_entity_poly.type
_entity_poly.pdbx_seq_one_letter_code
_entity_poly.pdbx_strand_id
1 'polypeptide(L)'
;MSPLQARTKFLRKKARLLALPEPNGSSELALCSEQPHHIDLFRDLEDGKGSKAGNKEYEEEKLKEKERQEKAIGLLTYLGQSSAEAQTNPPWYQEAPDRSKEAADMVRDEKLKGKLDPLLEMEKYLQKKKGEQKKHKKEKKRHKEKDRRKEERKGVGTSGPTSLEELRQERLQREKAERAKAEALLAGTWGGSVGCREEVEMDDRRRCYNSQFNPQLARKPWDREEQR
;
A
#
# COMPACT_ATOMS: atom_id res chain seq x y z
N MET A 1 -7.34 -26.28 -21.87
CA MET A 1 -8.30 -27.20 -21.19
C MET A 1 -8.48 -26.70 -19.77
N SER A 2 -9.72 -26.43 -19.32
CA SER A 2 -9.92 -25.99 -17.93
C SER A 2 -9.71 -27.16 -16.94
N PRO A 3 -9.27 -26.92 -15.70
CA PRO A 3 -9.03 -27.98 -14.71
C PRO A 3 -10.25 -28.86 -14.45
N LEU A 4 -11.45 -28.26 -14.47
CA LEU A 4 -12.73 -28.97 -14.34
C LEU A 4 -12.99 -29.92 -15.52
N GLN A 5 -12.66 -29.49 -16.74
CA GLN A 5 -12.83 -30.30 -17.95
C GLN A 5 -11.84 -31.49 -17.98
N ALA A 6 -10.65 -31.33 -17.40
CA ALA A 6 -9.69 -32.43 -17.26
C ALA A 6 -10.17 -33.50 -16.27
N ARG A 7 -10.66 -33.08 -15.09
CA ARG A 7 -11.18 -33.97 -14.06
C ARG A 7 -12.38 -34.79 -14.53
N THR A 8 -13.31 -34.17 -15.24
CA THR A 8 -14.50 -34.86 -15.78
C THR A 8 -14.15 -35.88 -16.85
N LYS A 9 -13.19 -35.57 -17.74
CA LYS A 9 -12.67 -36.54 -18.73
C LYS A 9 -12.00 -37.74 -18.06
N PHE A 10 -11.20 -37.51 -17.01
CA PHE A 10 -10.55 -38.58 -16.25
C PHE A 10 -11.58 -39.50 -15.57
N LEU A 11 -12.58 -38.93 -14.90
CA LEU A 11 -13.66 -39.71 -14.26
C LEU A 11 -14.46 -40.55 -15.27
N ARG A 12 -14.78 -40.00 -16.45
CA ARG A 12 -15.45 -40.75 -17.53
C ARG A 12 -14.59 -41.91 -18.06
N LYS A 13 -13.28 -41.69 -18.23
CA LYS A 13 -12.35 -42.75 -18.67
C LYS A 13 -12.26 -43.87 -17.63
N LYS A 14 -12.16 -43.51 -16.35
CA LYS A 14 -12.13 -44.47 -15.24
C LYS A 14 -13.43 -45.28 -15.15
N ALA A 15 -14.59 -44.65 -15.32
CA ALA A 15 -15.88 -45.33 -15.32
C ALA A 15 -16.02 -46.34 -16.47
N ARG A 16 -15.49 -46.05 -17.66
CA ARG A 16 -15.52 -46.97 -18.81
C ARG A 16 -14.66 -48.21 -18.60
N LEU A 17 -13.52 -48.07 -17.92
CA LEU A 17 -12.65 -49.21 -17.59
C LEU A 17 -13.30 -50.15 -16.58
N LEU A 18 -14.08 -49.59 -15.63
CA LEU A 18 -14.83 -50.40 -14.65
C LEU A 18 -16.10 -51.01 -15.23
N ALA A 19 -16.62 -50.48 -16.34
CA ALA A 19 -17.85 -50.94 -16.98
C ALA A 19 -17.62 -51.96 -18.10
N LEU A 20 -16.38 -52.41 -18.34
CA LEU A 20 -16.12 -53.52 -19.25
C LEU A 20 -16.48 -54.84 -18.54
N PRO A 21 -17.34 -55.69 -19.13
CA PRO A 21 -17.61 -57.01 -18.60
C PRO A 21 -16.44 -57.95 -18.96
N GLU A 22 -15.84 -58.56 -17.94
CA GLU A 22 -14.86 -59.65 -18.03
C GLU A 22 -15.44 -60.87 -18.78
N PRO A 23 -14.70 -61.51 -19.71
CA PRO A 23 -15.00 -62.85 -20.18
C PRO A 23 -14.32 -63.92 -19.30
N ASN A 24 -15.13 -64.80 -18.71
CA ASN A 24 -14.74 -65.97 -17.95
C ASN A 24 -13.79 -66.93 -18.71
N GLY A 25 -12.80 -67.52 -18.02
CA GLY A 25 -12.19 -68.79 -18.45
C GLY A 25 -10.85 -69.22 -17.84
N SER A 26 -10.93 -70.12 -16.85
CA SER A 26 -10.05 -71.28 -16.59
C SER A 26 -8.77 -71.20 -15.72
N SER A 27 -8.93 -71.75 -14.51
CA SER A 27 -8.06 -72.64 -13.71
C SER A 27 -6.83 -73.29 -14.38
N GLU A 28 -5.66 -73.31 -13.72
CA GLU A 28 -5.04 -74.48 -13.06
C GLU A 28 -3.66 -74.21 -12.37
N LEU A 29 -3.59 -74.54 -11.08
CA LEU A 29 -2.53 -75.16 -10.23
C LEU A 29 -1.01 -74.99 -10.52
N ALA A 30 -0.20 -74.66 -9.49
CA ALA A 30 0.82 -75.56 -8.88
C ALA A 30 1.91 -74.89 -7.98
N LEU A 31 2.11 -75.51 -6.80
CA LEU A 31 3.31 -75.68 -5.94
C LEU A 31 3.84 -74.57 -5.00
N CYS A 32 3.79 -74.88 -3.70
CA CYS A 32 4.62 -74.34 -2.61
C CYS A 32 6.08 -74.85 -2.70
N SER A 33 7.06 -73.94 -2.52
CA SER A 33 8.41 -74.31 -2.08
C SER A 33 8.87 -73.41 -0.92
N GLU A 34 9.19 -74.04 0.19
CA GLU A 34 9.72 -73.49 1.44
C GLU A 34 11.13 -72.88 1.26
N GLN A 35 11.22 -71.56 1.25
CA GLN A 35 12.25 -70.72 1.88
C GLN A 35 11.66 -69.30 2.00
N PRO A 36 11.83 -68.56 3.11
CA PRO A 36 11.46 -67.15 3.18
C PRO A 36 12.47 -66.33 2.37
N HIS A 37 12.41 -66.40 1.05
CA HIS A 37 13.11 -65.48 0.17
C HIS A 37 12.46 -64.10 0.30
N HIS A 38 13.27 -63.10 0.63
CA HIS A 38 12.84 -61.70 0.62
C HIS A 38 12.33 -61.38 -0.78
N ILE A 39 11.03 -61.13 -0.90
CA ILE A 39 10.41 -60.73 -2.15
C ILE A 39 10.75 -59.25 -2.33
N ASP A 40 11.85 -58.97 -3.02
CA ASP A 40 12.17 -57.61 -3.46
C ASP A 40 11.18 -57.19 -4.55
N LEU A 41 9.97 -56.77 -4.15
CA LEU A 41 8.95 -56.24 -5.08
C LEU A 41 9.47 -55.05 -5.92
N PHE A 42 10.58 -54.44 -5.51
CA PHE A 42 11.22 -53.31 -6.18
C PHE A 42 12.44 -53.68 -7.03
N ARG A 43 12.91 -54.93 -7.01
CA ARG A 43 14.09 -55.36 -7.78
C ARG A 43 13.86 -55.25 -9.28
N ASP A 44 12.66 -55.57 -9.74
CA ASP A 44 12.26 -55.39 -11.14
C ASP A 44 12.18 -53.90 -11.56
N LEU A 45 12.01 -52.98 -10.60
CA LEU A 45 12.01 -51.53 -10.83
C LEU A 45 13.43 -50.92 -10.77
N GLU A 46 14.28 -51.42 -9.89
CA GLU A 46 15.69 -51.04 -9.78
C GLU A 46 16.50 -51.54 -10.99
N ASP A 47 16.22 -52.76 -11.46
CA ASP A 47 16.77 -53.35 -12.69
C ASP A 47 16.16 -52.75 -13.98
N GLY A 48 15.28 -51.75 -13.86
CA GLY A 48 14.71 -50.98 -14.98
C GLY A 48 13.77 -51.77 -15.90
N LYS A 49 13.30 -52.95 -15.45
CA LYS A 49 12.53 -53.91 -16.26
C LYS A 49 11.02 -53.65 -16.25
N GLY A 50 10.57 -52.61 -15.55
CA GLY A 50 9.23 -52.03 -15.67
C GLY A 50 9.27 -50.73 -16.47
N SER A 51 9.18 -50.83 -17.80
CA SER A 51 8.86 -49.75 -18.75
C SER A 51 9.09 -48.31 -18.28
N LYS A 52 10.35 -47.88 -18.17
CA LYS A 52 10.73 -46.46 -18.31
C LYS A 52 10.70 -46.03 -19.78
N ALA A 53 9.69 -46.47 -20.52
CA ALA A 53 9.38 -45.95 -21.85
C ALA A 53 8.35 -44.83 -21.72
N GLY A 54 8.65 -43.86 -20.85
CA GLY A 54 8.01 -42.55 -20.91
C GLY A 54 8.39 -41.89 -22.23
N ASN A 55 7.53 -41.01 -22.73
CA ASN A 55 7.83 -40.25 -23.94
C ASN A 55 9.11 -39.44 -23.69
N LYS A 56 10.25 -39.88 -24.25
CA LYS A 56 11.58 -39.29 -24.01
C LYS A 56 11.58 -37.79 -24.30
N GLU A 57 10.85 -37.42 -25.35
CA GLU A 57 10.66 -36.03 -25.76
C GLU A 57 9.99 -35.18 -24.66
N TYR A 58 9.04 -35.76 -23.91
CA TYR A 58 8.32 -35.06 -22.84
C TYR A 58 9.21 -34.79 -21.61
N GLU A 59 10.06 -35.74 -21.25
CA GLU A 59 11.01 -35.59 -20.15
C GLU A 59 12.08 -34.54 -20.48
N GLU A 60 12.56 -34.55 -21.72
CA GLU A 60 13.47 -33.53 -22.24
C GLU A 60 12.83 -32.15 -22.31
N GLU A 61 11.56 -32.02 -22.73
CA GLU A 61 10.81 -30.76 -22.69
C GLU A 61 10.67 -30.22 -21.27
N LYS A 62 10.37 -31.09 -20.30
CA LYS A 62 10.29 -30.71 -18.89
C LYS A 62 11.63 -30.25 -18.33
N LEU A 63 12.73 -30.89 -18.73
CA LEU A 63 14.07 -30.48 -18.32
C LEU A 63 14.44 -29.11 -18.93
N LYS A 64 14.17 -28.90 -20.23
CA LYS A 64 14.39 -27.62 -20.91
C LYS A 64 13.59 -26.48 -20.28
N GLU A 65 12.35 -26.73 -19.87
CA GLU A 65 11.52 -25.73 -19.20
C GLU A 65 12.05 -25.38 -17.80
N LYS A 66 12.52 -26.38 -17.04
CA LYS A 66 13.20 -26.14 -15.75
C LYS A 66 14.49 -25.35 -15.94
N GLU A 67 15.33 -25.72 -16.91
CA GLU A 67 16.53 -24.96 -17.22
C GLU A 67 16.22 -23.52 -17.63
N ARG A 68 15.15 -23.29 -18.41
CA ARG A 68 14.71 -21.92 -18.76
C ARG A 68 14.31 -21.14 -17.52
N GLN A 69 13.59 -21.75 -16.59
CA GLN A 69 13.21 -21.12 -15.32
C GLN A 69 14.43 -20.84 -14.45
N GLU A 70 15.35 -21.79 -14.33
CA GLU A 70 16.60 -21.64 -13.59
C GLU A 70 17.51 -20.59 -14.23
N LYS A 71 17.60 -20.53 -15.56
CA LYS A 71 18.29 -19.47 -16.31
C LYS A 71 17.63 -18.11 -16.11
N ALA A 72 16.29 -18.04 -16.10
CA ALA A 72 15.55 -16.80 -15.88
C ALA A 72 15.66 -16.27 -14.44
N ILE A 73 15.70 -17.16 -13.45
CA ILE A 73 15.93 -16.83 -12.03
C ILE A 73 17.43 -16.52 -11.79
N GLY A 74 18.30 -16.99 -12.68
CA GLY A 74 19.75 -16.81 -12.61
C GLY A 74 20.49 -17.91 -11.84
N LEU A 75 19.82 -19.03 -11.52
CA LEU A 75 20.43 -20.21 -10.86
C LEU A 75 21.37 -20.97 -11.80
N LEU A 76 20.98 -21.11 -13.08
CA LEU A 76 21.79 -21.74 -14.12
C LEU A 76 22.46 -20.66 -14.99
N THR A 77 23.17 -19.72 -14.35
CA THR A 77 23.95 -18.68 -15.04
C THR A 77 25.40 -19.11 -15.07
N TYR A 78 25.95 -19.34 -16.27
CA TYR A 78 27.36 -19.67 -16.44
C TYR A 78 28.23 -18.45 -16.08
N LEU A 79 29.10 -18.64 -15.09
CA LEU A 79 30.10 -17.66 -14.66
C LEU A 79 30.93 -17.21 -15.88
N GLY A 80 30.90 -15.92 -16.20
CA GLY A 80 31.55 -15.34 -17.39
C GLY A 80 30.58 -14.83 -18.46
N GLN A 81 29.30 -15.20 -18.40
CA GLN A 81 28.22 -14.51 -19.13
C GLN A 81 27.68 -13.36 -18.27
N SER A 82 28.55 -12.43 -17.88
CA SER A 82 28.15 -11.36 -16.98
C SER A 82 27.06 -10.49 -17.60
N SER A 83 26.19 -9.98 -16.72
CA SER A 83 25.08 -9.05 -16.95
C SER A 83 25.41 -7.78 -17.75
N ALA A 84 26.66 -7.56 -18.19
CA ALA A 84 27.02 -6.45 -19.07
C ALA A 84 26.78 -6.75 -20.56
N GLU A 85 26.85 -8.02 -20.99
CA GLU A 85 26.67 -8.40 -22.40
C GLU A 85 25.31 -9.04 -22.68
N ALA A 86 24.73 -9.75 -21.71
CA ALA A 86 23.40 -10.36 -21.84
C ALA A 86 22.25 -9.38 -21.53
N GLN A 87 22.52 -8.35 -20.74
CA GLN A 87 21.56 -7.29 -20.45
C GLN A 87 21.70 -6.26 -21.56
N THR A 88 20.62 -6.03 -22.30
CA THR A 88 20.61 -5.10 -23.46
C THR A 88 21.01 -3.67 -23.13
N ASN A 89 21.09 -3.34 -21.84
CA ASN A 89 21.49 -2.03 -21.33
C ASN A 89 22.83 -2.16 -20.60
N PRO A 90 23.79 -1.25 -20.88
CA PRO A 90 25.02 -1.21 -20.13
C PRO A 90 24.74 -0.95 -18.64
N PRO A 91 25.57 -1.50 -17.74
CA PRO A 91 25.45 -1.18 -16.33
C PRO A 91 25.75 0.30 -16.07
N TRP A 92 25.08 0.89 -15.08
CA TRP A 92 25.09 2.33 -14.79
C TRP A 92 26.49 2.93 -14.55
N TYR A 93 27.49 2.13 -14.18
CA TYR A 93 28.87 2.55 -13.97
C TYR A 93 29.70 2.61 -15.25
N GLN A 94 29.23 1.98 -16.33
CA GLN A 94 29.90 1.96 -17.63
C GLN A 94 29.39 3.09 -18.55
N GLU A 95 28.16 3.57 -18.33
CA GLU A 95 27.66 4.76 -18.98
C GLU A 95 28.20 6.02 -18.28
N ALA A 96 28.89 6.87 -19.04
CA ALA A 96 29.26 8.18 -18.54
C ALA A 96 27.98 8.99 -18.27
N PRO A 97 27.88 9.67 -17.12
CA PRO A 97 26.73 10.51 -16.82
C PRO A 97 26.48 11.54 -17.93
N ASP A 98 25.22 11.68 -18.32
CA ASP A 98 24.82 12.61 -19.36
C ASP A 98 24.88 14.06 -18.84
N ARG A 99 26.03 14.71 -19.04
CA ARG A 99 26.32 16.08 -18.58
C ARG A 99 25.29 17.12 -19.03
N SER A 100 24.54 16.83 -20.10
CA SER A 100 23.47 17.72 -20.57
C SER A 100 22.25 17.69 -19.64
N LYS A 101 21.92 16.51 -19.09
CA LYS A 101 20.83 16.32 -18.12
C LYS A 101 21.23 16.81 -16.73
N GLU A 102 22.49 16.61 -16.35
CA GLU A 102 23.03 17.09 -15.07
C GLU A 102 22.88 18.61 -14.92
N ALA A 103 23.19 19.39 -15.97
CA ALA A 103 23.00 20.84 -15.93
C ALA A 103 21.53 21.23 -15.73
N ALA A 104 20.61 20.52 -16.38
CA ALA A 104 19.17 20.75 -16.20
C ALA A 104 18.69 20.34 -14.80
N ASP A 105 19.25 19.26 -14.25
CA ASP A 105 18.97 18.77 -12.89
C ASP A 105 19.48 19.73 -11.84
N MET A 106 20.70 20.25 -11.98
CA MET A 106 21.26 21.28 -11.09
C MET A 106 20.38 22.53 -11.06
N VAL A 107 19.91 23.01 -12.21
CA VAL A 107 19.00 24.17 -12.28
C VAL A 107 17.64 23.87 -11.63
N ARG A 108 17.14 22.64 -11.76
CA ARG A 108 15.89 22.22 -11.08
C ARG A 108 16.10 22.16 -9.57
N ASP A 109 17.23 21.64 -9.13
CA ASP A 109 17.59 21.53 -7.72
C ASP A 109 17.81 22.90 -7.08
N GLU A 110 18.44 23.85 -7.75
CA GLU A 110 18.59 25.22 -7.26
C GLU A 110 17.22 25.90 -7.06
N LYS A 111 16.29 25.71 -8.02
CA LYS A 111 14.91 26.20 -7.89
C LYS A 111 14.16 25.52 -6.76
N LEU A 112 14.39 24.23 -6.53
CA LEU A 112 13.79 23.49 -5.43
C LEU A 112 14.32 23.99 -4.08
N LYS A 113 15.65 24.13 -3.96
CA LYS A 113 16.32 24.68 -2.78
C LYS A 113 15.81 26.07 -2.42
N GLY A 114 15.64 26.96 -3.41
CA GLY A 114 15.05 28.28 -3.17
C GLY A 114 13.58 28.24 -2.74
N LYS A 115 12.79 27.23 -3.16
CA LYS A 115 11.41 27.09 -2.68
C LYS A 115 11.31 26.52 -1.27
N LEU A 116 12.27 25.67 -0.89
CA LEU A 116 12.34 25.01 0.40
C LEU A 116 13.18 25.79 1.43
N ASP A 117 13.66 26.98 1.08
CA ASP A 117 14.41 27.84 1.98
C ASP A 117 13.45 28.60 2.92
N PRO A 118 13.49 28.34 4.25
CA PRO A 118 12.64 29.03 5.22
C PRO A 118 12.91 30.54 5.28
N LEU A 119 14.12 31.01 4.94
CA LEU A 119 14.43 32.45 4.96
C LEU A 119 13.61 33.21 3.93
N LEU A 120 13.45 32.65 2.73
CA LEU A 120 12.63 33.25 1.66
C LEU A 120 11.15 33.26 2.03
N GLU A 121 10.69 32.25 2.75
CA GLU A 121 9.34 32.23 3.30
C GLU A 121 9.14 33.30 4.39
N MET A 122 10.07 33.41 5.34
CA MET A 122 10.05 34.45 6.37
C MET A 122 10.07 35.86 5.77
N GLU A 123 10.87 36.10 4.73
CA GLU A 123 10.93 37.39 4.06
C GLU A 123 9.56 37.78 3.47
N LYS A 124 8.86 36.85 2.81
CA LYS A 124 7.50 37.11 2.29
C LYS A 124 6.54 37.59 3.38
N TYR A 125 6.56 36.96 4.55
CA TYR A 125 5.73 37.37 5.68
C TYR A 125 6.12 38.75 6.22
N LEU A 126 7.42 39.08 6.28
CA LEU A 126 7.90 40.39 6.69
C LEU A 126 7.47 41.50 5.71
N GLN A 127 7.53 41.25 4.41
CA GLN A 127 7.07 42.20 3.39
C GLN A 127 5.57 42.45 3.49
N LYS A 128 4.77 41.39 3.70
CA LYS A 128 3.31 41.50 3.92
C LYS A 128 2.99 42.35 5.15
N LYS A 129 3.67 42.08 6.28
CA LYS A 129 3.49 42.84 7.53
C LYS A 129 3.83 44.32 7.36
N LYS A 130 4.92 44.66 6.65
CA LYS A 130 5.28 46.06 6.33
C LYS A 130 4.20 46.74 5.46
N GLY A 131 3.63 46.02 4.49
CA GLY A 131 2.55 46.52 3.63
C GLY A 131 1.27 46.82 4.41
N GLU A 132 0.85 45.92 5.29
CA GLU A 132 -0.34 46.09 6.15
C GLU A 132 -0.19 47.25 7.12
N GLN A 133 0.99 47.40 7.76
CA GLN A 133 1.26 48.54 8.62
C GLN A 133 1.18 49.88 7.87
N LYS A 134 1.69 49.95 6.63
CA LYS A 134 1.55 51.15 5.79
C LYS A 134 0.08 51.45 5.45
N LYS A 135 -0.72 50.42 5.13
CA LYS A 135 -2.16 50.57 4.86
C LYS A 135 -2.90 51.09 6.09
N HIS A 136 -2.70 50.47 7.26
CA HIS A 136 -3.34 50.88 8.51
C HIS A 136 -2.92 52.31 8.92
N LYS A 137 -1.66 52.71 8.69
CA LYS A 137 -1.19 54.08 8.94
C LYS A 137 -1.87 55.11 8.02
N LYS A 138 -2.07 54.77 6.74
CA LYS A 138 -2.76 55.64 5.77
C LYS A 138 -4.24 55.77 6.11
N GLU A 139 -4.89 54.67 6.51
CA GLU A 139 -6.29 54.66 6.91
C GLU A 139 -6.54 55.46 8.19
N LYS A 140 -5.69 55.29 9.21
CA LYS A 140 -5.75 56.09 10.44
C LYS A 140 -5.59 57.59 10.18
N LYS A 141 -4.71 57.99 9.24
CA LYS A 141 -4.58 59.39 8.82
C LYS A 141 -5.87 59.91 8.17
N ARG A 142 -6.48 59.13 7.26
CA ARG A 142 -7.74 59.50 6.58
C ARG A 142 -8.90 59.59 7.56
N HIS A 143 -9.01 58.68 8.52
CA HIS A 143 -10.04 58.72 9.56
C HIS A 143 -9.88 59.97 10.43
N LYS A 144 -8.65 60.28 10.87
CA LYS A 144 -8.36 61.48 11.66
C LYS A 144 -8.70 62.79 10.94
N GLU A 145 -8.47 62.86 9.63
CA GLU A 145 -8.83 64.02 8.81
C GLU A 145 -10.36 64.13 8.63
N LYS A 146 -11.04 62.99 8.47
CA LYS A 146 -12.50 62.93 8.35
C LYS A 146 -13.20 63.28 9.67
N ASP A 147 -12.65 62.85 10.81
CA ASP A 147 -13.15 63.20 12.14
C ASP A 147 -13.00 64.69 12.40
N ARG A 148 -11.85 65.29 12.10
CA ARG A 148 -11.65 66.75 12.23
C ARG A 148 -12.66 67.55 11.40
N ARG A 149 -12.91 67.14 10.15
CA ARG A 149 -13.95 67.74 9.30
C ARG A 149 -15.39 67.51 9.81
N LYS A 150 -15.63 66.45 10.58
CA LYS A 150 -16.95 66.12 11.14
C LYS A 150 -17.20 66.83 12.46
N GLU A 151 -16.14 67.06 13.24
CA GLU A 151 -16.13 67.82 14.50
C GLU A 151 -16.43 69.30 14.23
N GLU A 152 -15.86 69.88 13.16
CA GLU A 152 -16.21 71.24 12.68
C GLU A 152 -17.66 71.37 12.19
N ARG A 153 -18.33 70.26 11.85
CA ARG A 153 -19.73 70.25 11.37
C ARG A 153 -20.76 69.85 12.43
N LYS A 154 -20.33 69.40 13.61
CA LYS A 154 -21.21 68.97 14.72
C LYS A 154 -21.14 69.95 15.89
N GLY A 155 -21.55 71.19 15.65
CA GLY A 155 -22.25 71.95 16.69
C GLY A 155 -23.70 71.45 16.72
N VAL A 156 -24.17 70.97 17.87
CA VAL A 156 -25.51 70.44 18.15
C VAL A 156 -25.71 68.94 17.80
N GLY A 157 -25.98 68.12 18.82
CA GLY A 157 -26.65 66.82 18.68
C GLY A 157 -25.85 65.57 19.05
N THR A 158 -25.84 65.28 20.36
CA THR A 158 -25.82 63.96 21.03
C THR A 158 -25.23 62.76 20.28
N SER A 159 -24.07 62.29 20.76
CA SER A 159 -23.71 60.87 20.79
C SER A 159 -22.56 60.76 21.77
N GLY A 160 -22.89 60.44 23.02
CA GLY A 160 -21.89 60.25 24.06
C GLY A 160 -20.93 59.10 23.72
N PRO A 161 -19.74 59.06 24.35
CA PRO A 161 -18.89 57.89 24.29
C PRO A 161 -19.68 56.68 24.81
N THR A 162 -19.60 55.55 24.11
CA THR A 162 -20.14 54.25 24.55
C THR A 162 -19.96 54.12 26.06
N SER A 163 -21.07 54.02 26.79
CA SER A 163 -21.03 53.93 28.25
C SER A 163 -20.09 52.79 28.62
N LEU A 164 -19.25 52.95 29.64
CA LEU A 164 -18.24 51.96 30.05
C LEU A 164 -18.86 50.56 30.25
N GLU A 165 -20.15 50.51 30.55
CA GLU A 165 -20.97 49.32 30.64
C GLU A 165 -21.16 48.56 29.31
N GLU A 166 -21.27 49.26 28.18
CA GLU A 166 -21.38 48.65 26.85
C GLU A 166 -20.09 47.89 26.49
N LEU A 167 -18.92 48.45 26.83
CA LEU A 167 -17.64 47.79 26.62
C LEU A 167 -17.47 46.54 27.50
N ARG A 168 -18.06 46.54 28.70
CA ARG A 168 -18.10 45.36 29.58
C ARG A 168 -19.00 44.28 29.01
N GLN A 169 -20.18 44.65 28.51
CA GLN A 169 -21.11 43.72 27.87
C GLN A 169 -20.50 43.10 26.61
N GLU A 170 -19.83 43.91 25.78
CA GLU A 170 -19.15 43.41 24.59
C GLU A 170 -18.02 42.42 24.94
N ARG A 171 -17.20 42.71 25.95
CA ARG A 171 -16.19 41.77 26.44
C ARG A 171 -16.82 40.45 26.88
N LEU A 172 -17.89 40.51 27.68
CA LEU A 172 -18.58 39.32 28.18
C LEU A 172 -19.19 38.50 27.05
N GLN A 173 -19.69 39.14 25.99
CA GLN A 173 -20.18 38.46 24.78
C GLN A 173 -19.08 37.74 24.02
N ARG A 174 -17.89 38.37 23.87
CA ARG A 174 -16.73 37.72 23.23
C ARG A 174 -16.26 36.52 24.04
N GLU A 175 -16.13 36.65 25.35
CA GLU A 175 -15.72 35.55 26.24
C GLU A 175 -16.73 34.39 26.18
N LYS A 176 -18.04 34.68 26.16
CA LYS A 176 -19.08 33.65 25.98
C LYS A 176 -18.98 32.93 24.63
N ALA A 177 -18.76 33.66 23.55
CA ALA A 177 -18.63 33.08 22.21
C ALA A 177 -17.37 32.19 22.10
N GLU A 178 -16.24 32.63 22.66
CA GLU A 178 -15.01 31.84 22.71
C GLU A 178 -15.17 30.60 23.58
N ARG A 179 -15.84 30.74 24.74
CA ARG A 179 -16.14 29.62 25.64
C ARG A 179 -17.04 28.60 24.97
N ALA A 180 -18.10 29.03 24.29
CA ALA A 180 -18.99 28.14 23.55
C ALA A 180 -18.25 27.40 22.42
N LYS A 181 -17.34 28.09 21.72
CA LYS A 181 -16.50 27.46 20.69
C LYS A 181 -15.53 26.43 21.27
N ALA A 182 -14.92 26.74 22.42
CA ALA A 182 -14.04 25.81 23.14
C ALA A 182 -14.81 24.60 23.67
N GLU A 183 -16.00 24.81 24.22
CA GLU A 183 -16.90 23.74 24.67
C GLU A 183 -17.39 22.87 23.51
N ALA A 184 -17.68 23.44 22.33
CA ALA A 184 -18.01 22.65 21.14
C ALA A 184 -16.83 21.79 20.65
N LEU A 185 -15.61 22.29 20.72
CA LEU A 185 -14.40 21.51 20.41
C LEU A 185 -14.13 20.43 21.46
N LEU A 186 -14.34 20.73 22.75
CA LEU A 186 -14.26 19.77 23.84
C LEU A 186 -15.35 18.69 23.72
N ALA A 187 -16.58 19.07 23.41
CA ALA A 187 -17.67 18.11 23.17
C ALA A 187 -17.44 17.28 21.91
N GLY A 188 -16.81 17.82 20.86
CA GLY A 188 -16.42 17.04 19.69
C GLY A 188 -15.25 16.08 19.96
N THR A 189 -14.32 16.46 20.83
CA THR A 189 -13.17 15.62 21.21
C THR A 189 -13.52 14.57 22.26
N TRP A 190 -14.46 14.89 23.17
CA TRP A 190 -14.94 13.99 24.22
C TRP A 190 -16.17 13.18 23.75
N GLY A 191 -16.98 13.70 22.82
CA GLY A 191 -18.16 13.04 22.24
C GLY A 191 -17.90 12.29 20.92
N GLY A 192 -16.68 12.38 20.36
CA GLY A 192 -16.26 11.63 19.17
C GLY A 192 -15.62 10.27 19.47
N SER A 193 -15.50 9.89 20.74
CA SER A 193 -14.91 8.61 21.15
C SER A 193 -15.51 8.11 22.47
N VAL A 194 -16.85 8.10 22.56
CA VAL A 194 -17.56 7.25 23.53
C VAL A 194 -18.72 6.53 22.86
N GLY A 195 -18.43 5.84 21.75
CA GLY A 195 -18.66 4.40 21.87
C GLY A 195 -17.69 3.99 22.97
N CYS A 196 -18.21 3.54 24.10
CA CYS A 196 -17.45 2.95 25.18
C CYS A 196 -16.45 1.96 24.56
N ARG A 197 -15.25 2.43 24.18
CA ARG A 197 -14.09 1.57 24.25
C ARG A 197 -13.89 1.53 25.74
N GLU A 198 -14.61 0.61 26.38
CA GLU A 198 -14.04 -0.12 27.49
C GLU A 198 -12.55 -0.19 27.19
N GLU A 199 -11.70 0.10 28.16
CA GLU A 199 -10.38 -0.48 28.10
C GLU A 199 -10.57 -2.00 28.13
N VAL A 200 -11.02 -2.57 27.01
CA VAL A 200 -10.80 -3.94 26.68
C VAL A 200 -9.31 -3.94 26.51
N GLU A 201 -8.65 -4.27 27.62
CA GLU A 201 -7.33 -4.85 27.64
C GLU A 201 -7.39 -6.03 26.67
N MET A 202 -7.28 -5.71 25.38
CA MET A 202 -7.17 -6.71 24.35
C MET A 202 -5.77 -7.23 24.50
N ASP A 203 -5.70 -8.37 25.21
CA ASP A 203 -4.58 -9.29 25.26
C ASP A 203 -3.78 -9.17 23.96
N ASP A 204 -2.47 -8.96 24.05
CA ASP A 204 -1.59 -8.74 22.90
C ASP A 204 -1.77 -9.82 21.82
N ARG A 205 -2.18 -11.02 22.23
CA ARG A 205 -2.49 -12.17 21.36
C ARG A 205 -3.72 -11.97 20.47
N ARG A 206 -4.64 -11.07 20.83
CA ARG A 206 -5.87 -10.74 20.08
C ARG A 206 -5.72 -9.48 19.23
N ARG A 207 -4.56 -8.80 19.28
CA ARG A 207 -4.30 -7.62 18.47
C ARG A 207 -4.10 -8.02 17.01
N CYS A 208 -4.74 -7.29 16.10
CA CYS A 208 -4.51 -7.49 14.67
C CYS A 208 -3.09 -7.02 14.30
N TYR A 209 -2.48 -7.67 13.31
CA TYR A 209 -1.16 -7.28 12.82
C TYR A 209 -1.16 -5.88 12.19
N ASN A 210 -0.02 -5.19 12.24
CA ASN A 210 0.17 -3.92 11.55
C ASN A 210 0.19 -4.15 10.02
N SER A 211 -0.67 -3.42 9.30
CA SER A 211 -0.86 -3.56 7.85
C SER A 211 0.36 -3.20 6.99
N GLN A 212 1.33 -2.46 7.54
CA GLN A 212 2.57 -2.13 6.82
C GLN A 212 3.50 -3.34 6.68
N PHE A 213 3.49 -4.23 7.68
CA PHE A 213 4.43 -5.34 7.74
C PHE A 213 3.78 -6.64 7.25
N ASN A 214 2.53 -6.91 7.65
CA ASN A 214 1.80 -8.13 7.28
C ASN A 214 0.37 -7.82 6.76
N PRO A 215 0.23 -7.24 5.55
CA PRO A 215 -1.07 -6.78 5.03
C PRO A 215 -2.08 -7.91 4.84
N GLN A 216 -1.63 -9.13 4.56
CA GLN A 216 -2.48 -10.31 4.37
C GLN A 216 -3.13 -10.76 5.69
N LEU A 217 -2.45 -10.57 6.83
CA LEU A 217 -2.94 -10.94 8.16
C LEU A 217 -3.69 -9.80 8.85
N ALA A 218 -3.38 -8.55 8.49
CA ALA A 218 -4.08 -7.37 8.98
C ALA A 218 -5.48 -7.21 8.37
N ARG A 219 -5.66 -7.69 7.13
CA ARG A 219 -6.95 -7.67 6.43
C ARG A 219 -7.79 -8.84 6.90
N LYS A 220 -8.87 -8.56 7.64
CA LYS A 220 -9.91 -9.57 7.88
C LYS A 220 -10.59 -9.90 6.54
N PRO A 221 -10.82 -11.19 6.23
CA PRO A 221 -11.63 -11.56 5.08
C PRO A 221 -13.02 -10.94 5.23
N TRP A 222 -13.58 -10.40 4.15
CA TRP A 222 -14.99 -9.99 4.15
C TRP A 222 -15.84 -11.24 4.33
N ASP A 223 -16.65 -11.25 5.38
CA ASP A 223 -17.69 -12.26 5.59
C ASP A 223 -18.63 -12.21 4.37
N ARG A 224 -18.51 -13.20 3.49
CA ARG A 224 -19.52 -13.51 2.47
C ARG A 224 -20.47 -14.56 3.04
N GLU A 225 -21.24 -14.14 4.02
CA GLU A 225 -22.46 -14.79 4.49
C GLU A 225 -23.52 -13.68 4.45
N GLU A 226 -24.67 -13.74 3.79
CA GLU A 226 -25.54 -14.83 3.38
C GLU A 226 -26.25 -14.42 2.08
N GLN A 227 -26.16 -15.24 1.03
CA GLN A 227 -27.23 -15.40 0.03
C GLN A 227 -27.07 -16.79 -0.57
N ARG A 228 -27.61 -17.79 0.13
CA ARG A 228 -27.94 -19.10 -0.43
C ARG A 228 -29.17 -19.67 0.27
#